data_AF-K1UFM3-F1
#
_entry.id   AF-K1UFM3-F1
#
_cell.length_a   1.000
_cell.length_b   1.000
_cell.length_c   1.000
_cell.angle_alpha   90.00
_cell.angle_beta   90.00
_cell.angle_gamma   90.00
#
_symmetry.space_group_name_H-M   'P 1'
#
loop_
_entity.id
_entity.type
_entity.pdbx_description
1 polymer ?
#
loop_
_entity_poly.entity_id
_entity_poly.type
_entity_poly.pdbx_seq_one_letter_code
_entity_poly.pdbx_strand_id
1 'polypeptide(L)'
;KYIGRTFIQPSQSMREKGVRMKLSSVSGIVSGQRVVLIDDSIVRGTTSRRIVRLLREAGATEVHVRIASPPFKNPCFYGVDTSTYEELLCARMSVPEACEYIGADSLAYLSPDALLKAGNRCELCMACFTGNYPTSLYGTIEEANKKEKC
;
A
#
# COMPACT_ATOMS: atom_id res chain seq x y z
N LYS A 1 9.43 18.64 -2.87
CA LYS A 1 10.53 18.53 -1.87
C LYS A 1 10.27 19.25 -0.54
N TYR A 2 9.11 19.87 -0.30
CA TYR A 2 8.71 20.34 1.02
C TYR A 2 7.31 19.83 1.35
N ILE A 3 7.21 18.95 2.32
CA ILE A 3 5.95 18.51 2.92
C ILE A 3 6.09 18.81 4.40
N GLY A 4 5.61 19.99 4.82
CA GLY A 4 5.54 20.32 6.24
C GLY A 4 4.66 19.32 7.00
N ARG A 5 4.98 19.03 8.26
CA ARG A 5 4.10 18.27 9.14
C ARG A 5 2.78 19.04 9.26
N THR A 6 1.67 18.44 8.85
CA THR A 6 0.35 19.06 8.97
C THR A 6 -0.06 19.05 10.45
N PHE A 7 0.12 20.18 11.14
CA PHE A 7 -0.47 20.41 12.46
C PHE A 7 -1.99 20.33 12.40
N ILE A 8 -2.65 20.23 13.57
CA ILE A 8 -4.10 20.15 13.78
C ILE A 8 -4.81 21.10 12.80
N GLN A 9 -5.44 20.53 11.76
CA GLN A 9 -6.22 21.29 10.80
C GLN A 9 -7.70 21.18 11.15
N PRO A 10 -8.43 22.31 11.23
CA PRO A 10 -9.79 22.36 11.80
C PRO A 10 -10.86 21.71 10.92
N SER A 11 -10.58 21.33 9.68
CA SER A 11 -11.57 20.72 8.78
C SER A 11 -11.02 19.58 7.92
N GLN A 12 -11.89 18.62 7.61
CA GLN A 12 -11.56 17.44 6.80
C GLN A 12 -11.14 17.82 5.37
N SER A 13 -11.75 18.86 4.79
CA SER A 13 -11.42 19.41 3.48
C SER A 13 -10.00 20.00 3.41
N MET A 14 -9.51 20.58 4.50
CA MET A 14 -8.15 21.12 4.58
C MET A 14 -7.11 19.99 4.71
N ARG A 15 -7.43 18.93 5.48
CA ARG A 15 -6.63 17.70 5.53
C ARG A 15 -6.50 17.04 4.16
N GLU A 16 -7.58 17.03 3.39
CA GLU A 16 -7.57 16.56 2.00
C GLU A 16 -6.66 17.43 1.11
N LYS A 17 -6.67 18.77 1.24
CA LYS A 17 -5.71 19.63 0.52
C LYS A 17 -4.25 19.33 0.89
N GLY A 18 -3.95 19.06 2.16
CA GLY A 18 -2.59 18.76 2.64
C GLY A 18 -1.92 17.55 1.99
N VAL A 19 -2.70 16.54 1.60
CA VAL A 19 -2.18 15.36 0.90
C VAL A 19 -2.08 15.59 -0.62
N ARG A 20 -2.95 16.43 -1.22
CA ARG A 20 -2.76 16.90 -2.61
C ARG A 20 -1.43 17.64 -2.80
N MET A 21 -0.90 18.27 -1.75
CA MET A 21 0.44 18.88 -1.78
C MET A 21 1.59 17.86 -1.77
N LYS A 22 1.38 16.62 -1.30
CA LYS A 22 2.45 15.61 -1.30
C LYS A 22 2.67 14.99 -2.69
N LEU A 23 1.59 14.88 -3.47
CA LEU A 23 1.56 14.24 -4.78
C LEU A 23 0.66 15.07 -5.70
N SER A 24 1.26 15.83 -6.62
CA SER A 24 0.55 16.55 -7.68
C SER A 24 0.74 15.84 -9.01
N SER A 25 -0.34 15.45 -9.66
CA SER A 25 -0.32 14.96 -11.04
C SER A 25 -0.07 16.10 -12.01
N VAL A 26 0.85 15.93 -12.96
CA VAL A 26 1.04 16.89 -14.06
C VAL A 26 0.01 16.56 -15.13
N SER A 27 -1.15 17.21 -15.10
CA SER A 27 -2.29 16.87 -15.98
C SER A 27 -1.94 16.89 -17.47
N GLY A 28 -1.01 17.75 -17.90
CA GLY A 28 -0.53 17.78 -19.29
C GLY A 28 0.17 16.50 -19.77
N ILE A 29 0.68 15.68 -18.85
CA ILE A 29 1.32 14.38 -19.15
C ILE A 29 0.31 13.23 -19.00
N VAL A 30 -0.62 13.35 -18.05
CA VAL A 30 -1.52 12.25 -17.68
C VAL A 30 -2.77 12.19 -18.55
N SER A 31 -3.27 13.34 -19.00
CA SER A 31 -4.53 13.42 -19.76
C SER A 31 -4.48 12.61 -21.06
N GLY A 32 -5.48 11.74 -21.26
CA GLY A 32 -5.60 10.85 -22.41
C GLY A 32 -4.68 9.64 -22.40
N GLN A 33 -3.83 9.47 -21.38
CA GLN A 33 -2.85 8.38 -21.33
C GLN A 33 -3.34 7.17 -20.53
N ARG A 34 -2.84 6.00 -20.90
CA ARG A 34 -2.87 4.80 -20.05
C ARG A 34 -1.65 4.82 -19.14
N VAL A 35 -1.86 4.83 -17.83
CA VAL A 35 -0.81 5.04 -16.84
C VAL A 35 -0.49 3.74 -16.12
N VAL A 36 0.80 3.44 -15.99
CA VAL A 36 1.29 2.41 -15.06
C VAL A 36 1.83 3.10 -13.82
N LEU A 37 1.14 2.94 -12.69
CA LEU A 37 1.58 3.41 -11.38
C LEU A 37 2.41 2.32 -10.70
N ILE A 38 3.67 2.61 -10.40
CA ILE A 38 4.55 1.71 -9.65
C ILE A 38 4.68 2.24 -8.23
N ASP A 39 4.45 1.37 -7.24
CA ASP A 39 4.63 1.68 -5.83
C ASP A 39 5.39 0.54 -5.13
N ASP A 40 5.97 0.81 -3.96
CA ASP A 40 6.76 -0.20 -3.23
C ASP A 40 5.88 -1.31 -2.63
N SER A 41 4.75 -0.93 -2.03
CA SER A 41 3.91 -1.79 -1.22
C SER A 41 2.49 -1.24 -1.09
N ILE A 42 1.55 -2.12 -0.74
CA ILE A 42 0.21 -1.72 -0.32
C ILE A 42 -0.06 -2.34 1.05
N VAL A 43 -0.13 -1.49 2.08
CA VAL A 43 -0.51 -1.90 3.44
C VAL A 43 -2.01 -1.77 3.64
N ARG A 44 -2.53 -0.54 3.73
CA ARG A 44 -3.97 -0.26 3.95
C ARG A 44 -4.76 0.06 2.67
N GLY A 45 -4.09 0.31 1.55
CA GLY A 45 -4.71 0.69 0.27
C GLY A 45 -5.24 2.13 0.15
N THR A 46 -5.41 2.86 1.26
CA THR A 46 -5.99 4.21 1.25
C THR A 46 -5.17 5.22 0.44
N THR A 47 -3.84 5.15 0.52
CA THR A 47 -2.94 5.99 -0.28
C THR A 47 -3.05 5.63 -1.77
N SER A 48 -2.95 4.35 -2.13
CA SER A 48 -3.03 3.89 -3.53
C SER A 48 -4.37 4.26 -4.15
N ARG A 49 -5.49 4.04 -3.45
CA ARG A 49 -6.83 4.47 -3.89
C ARG A 49 -6.90 5.95 -4.21
N ARG A 50 -6.26 6.76 -3.37
CA ARG A 50 -6.22 8.21 -3.56
C ARG A 50 -5.36 8.61 -4.76
N ILE A 51 -4.21 7.97 -4.97
CA ILE A 51 -3.34 8.24 -6.12
C ILE A 51 -4.04 7.86 -7.42
N VAL A 52 -4.66 6.68 -7.47
CA VAL A 52 -5.42 6.23 -8.64
C VAL A 52 -6.55 7.22 -8.97
N ARG A 53 -7.30 7.67 -7.96
CA ARG A 53 -8.32 8.71 -8.14
C ARG A 53 -7.74 10.01 -8.70
N LEU A 54 -6.60 10.48 -8.19
CA LEU A 54 -5.94 11.70 -8.68
C LEU A 54 -5.51 11.56 -10.15
N LEU A 55 -4.99 10.40 -10.55
CA LEU A 55 -4.62 10.13 -11.95
C LEU A 55 -5.84 10.13 -12.87
N ARG A 56 -6.95 9.51 -12.45
CA ARG A 56 -8.21 9.57 -13.20
C ARG A 56 -8.77 10.99 -13.28
N GLU A 57 -8.77 11.74 -12.19
CA GLU A 57 -9.19 13.16 -12.17
C GLU A 57 -8.30 14.03 -13.08
N ALA A 58 -7.04 13.65 -13.31
CA ALA A 58 -6.12 14.30 -14.23
C ALA A 58 -6.29 13.87 -15.70
N GLY A 59 -7.24 12.97 -16.00
CA GLY A 59 -7.60 12.56 -17.35
C GLY A 59 -6.97 11.25 -17.84
N ALA A 60 -6.39 10.42 -16.96
CA ALA A 60 -5.92 9.09 -17.36
C ALA A 60 -7.10 8.23 -17.87
N THR A 61 -6.90 7.55 -19.00
CA THR A 61 -7.91 6.63 -19.58
C THR A 61 -7.91 5.28 -18.86
N GLU A 62 -6.73 4.82 -18.47
CA GLU A 62 -6.52 3.61 -17.67
C GLU A 62 -5.43 3.87 -16.63
N VAL A 63 -5.52 3.19 -15.48
CA VAL A 63 -4.54 3.19 -14.40
C VAL A 63 -4.28 1.75 -13.96
N HIS A 64 -3.09 1.24 -14.29
CA HIS A 64 -2.62 -0.08 -13.90
C HIS A 64 -1.60 0.05 -12.77
N VAL A 65 -1.84 -0.63 -11.64
CA VAL A 65 -0.97 -0.55 -10.46
C VAL A 65 -0.03 -1.75 -10.42
N ARG A 66 1.27 -1.50 -10.19
CA ARG A 66 2.32 -2.52 -10.08
C ARG A 66 3.07 -2.32 -8.77
N ILE A 67 3.06 -3.34 -7.92
CA ILE A 67 3.62 -3.27 -6.58
C ILE A 67 4.92 -4.06 -6.54
N ALA A 68 6.01 -3.40 -6.11
CA ALA A 68 7.35 -3.96 -6.08
C ALA A 68 7.61 -4.90 -4.88
N SER A 69 6.55 -5.43 -4.28
CA SER A 69 6.57 -6.44 -3.22
C SER A 69 5.44 -7.44 -3.42
N PRO A 70 5.52 -8.63 -2.80
CA PRO A 70 4.36 -9.51 -2.65
C PRO A 70 3.25 -8.84 -1.82
N PRO A 71 2.01 -9.34 -1.91
CA PRO A 71 0.91 -8.79 -1.12
C PRO A 71 1.24 -8.85 0.39
N PHE A 72 1.17 -7.70 1.06
CA PHE A 72 1.41 -7.59 2.49
C PHE A 72 0.16 -8.06 3.25
N LYS A 73 0.24 -9.24 3.88
CA LYS A 73 -0.93 -9.92 4.46
C LYS A 73 -0.85 -10.06 5.98
N ASN A 74 0.34 -9.98 6.56
CA ASN A 74 0.56 -10.30 7.96
C ASN A 74 1.38 -9.19 8.65
N PRO A 75 1.11 -8.90 9.94
CA PRO A 75 1.88 -7.95 10.72
C PRO A 75 3.33 -8.41 10.90
N CYS A 76 4.22 -7.48 11.22
CA CYS A 76 5.60 -7.81 11.55
C CYS A 76 5.78 -7.87 13.07
N PHE A 77 6.44 -8.91 13.57
CA PHE A 77 6.82 -9.05 14.99
C PHE A 77 8.32 -8.81 15.23
N TYR A 78 9.05 -8.33 14.22
CA TYR A 78 10.51 -8.17 14.23
C TYR A 78 10.97 -6.72 14.06
N GLY A 79 10.16 -5.76 14.52
CA GLY A 79 10.56 -4.35 14.64
C GLY A 79 10.13 -3.42 13.51
N VAL A 80 9.33 -3.90 12.54
CA VAL A 80 8.66 -3.02 11.57
C VAL A 80 7.28 -2.66 12.11
N ASP A 81 7.03 -1.36 12.30
CA ASP A 81 5.71 -0.86 12.68
C ASP A 81 4.70 -1.18 11.57
N THR A 82 3.65 -1.91 11.93
CA THR A 82 2.64 -2.42 10.99
C THR A 82 1.25 -2.13 11.53
N SER A 83 0.29 -2.04 10.60
CA SER A 83 -1.11 -1.84 10.99
C SER A 83 -1.69 -3.09 11.66
N THR A 84 -2.85 -2.99 12.31
CA THR A 84 -3.52 -4.21 12.80
C THR A 84 -3.86 -5.13 11.63
N TYR A 85 -4.02 -6.43 11.90
CA TYR A 85 -4.33 -7.41 10.85
C TYR A 85 -5.57 -7.00 10.03
N GLU A 86 -6.60 -6.45 10.67
CA GLU A 86 -7.82 -5.98 10.00
C GLU A 86 -7.60 -4.73 9.14
N GLU A 87 -6.59 -3.91 9.47
CA GLU A 87 -6.25 -2.72 8.69
C GLU A 87 -5.44 -3.07 7.43
N LEU A 88 -4.88 -4.28 7.33
CA LEU A 88 -4.16 -4.76 6.15
C LEU A 88 -5.13 -5.11 5.01
N LEU A 89 -4.93 -4.52 3.84
CA LEU A 89 -5.82 -4.70 2.68
C LEU A 89 -5.84 -6.17 2.24
N CYS A 90 -4.65 -6.74 2.00
CA CYS A 90 -4.51 -8.10 1.45
C CYS A 90 -4.63 -9.20 2.50
N ALA A 91 -4.84 -8.86 3.78
CA ALA A 91 -5.24 -9.82 4.81
C ALA A 91 -6.71 -10.23 4.66
N ARG A 92 -7.55 -9.33 4.13
CA ARG A 92 -9.01 -9.52 4.03
C ARG A 92 -9.54 -9.55 2.59
N MET A 93 -8.75 -9.08 1.63
CA MET A 93 -9.14 -8.99 0.23
C MET A 93 -8.17 -9.80 -0.64
N SER A 94 -8.73 -10.52 -1.60
CA SER A 94 -8.01 -11.05 -2.75
C SER A 94 -7.45 -9.93 -3.62
N VAL A 95 -6.52 -10.26 -4.52
CA VAL A 95 -5.93 -9.26 -5.45
C VAL A 95 -7.00 -8.58 -6.33
N PRO A 96 -8.00 -9.30 -6.90
CA PRO A 96 -9.10 -8.67 -7.61
C PRO A 96 -9.90 -7.69 -6.76
N GLU A 97 -10.28 -8.06 -5.53
CA GLU A 97 -11.02 -7.19 -4.61
C GLU A 97 -10.19 -5.96 -4.20
N ALA A 98 -8.88 -6.14 -3.97
CA ALA A 98 -7.96 -5.05 -3.71
C ALA A 98 -7.84 -4.09 -4.90
N CYS A 99 -7.84 -4.61 -6.13
CA CYS A 99 -7.83 -3.82 -7.37
C CYS A 99 -9.08 -2.93 -7.47
N GLU A 100 -10.25 -3.51 -7.22
CA GLU A 100 -11.52 -2.79 -7.19
C GLU A 100 -11.53 -1.74 -6.07
N TYR A 101 -11.08 -2.11 -4.87
CA TYR A 101 -11.00 -1.20 -3.72
C TYR A 101 -10.18 0.06 -4.02
N ILE A 102 -9.05 -0.08 -4.71
CA ILE A 102 -8.21 1.07 -5.09
C ILE A 102 -8.69 1.79 -6.36
N GLY A 103 -9.65 1.22 -7.10
CA GLY A 103 -10.23 1.80 -8.32
C GLY A 103 -9.33 1.72 -9.56
N ALA A 104 -8.39 0.77 -9.58
CA ALA A 104 -7.46 0.55 -10.68
C ALA A 104 -8.06 -0.41 -11.73
N ASP A 105 -7.61 -0.30 -12.99
CA ASP A 105 -8.03 -1.21 -14.08
C ASP A 105 -7.32 -2.57 -13.99
N SER A 106 -6.10 -2.60 -13.44
CA SER A 106 -5.43 -3.84 -13.07
C SER A 106 -4.47 -3.62 -11.92
N LEU A 107 -4.26 -4.66 -11.12
CA LEU A 107 -3.31 -4.67 -10.01
C LEU A 107 -2.46 -5.94 -10.12
N ALA A 108 -1.13 -5.78 -10.05
CA ALA A 108 -0.21 -6.90 -9.97
C ALA A 108 0.87 -6.64 -8.92
N TYR A 109 1.26 -7.71 -8.22
CA TYR A 109 2.29 -7.72 -7.20
C TYR A 109 3.51 -8.50 -7.69
N LEU A 110 4.68 -8.15 -7.17
CA LEU A 110 5.88 -8.95 -7.36
C LEU A 110 5.70 -10.32 -6.69
N SER A 111 6.07 -11.40 -7.37
CA SER A 111 6.03 -12.73 -6.75
C SER A 111 7.12 -12.88 -5.67
N PRO A 112 6.93 -13.75 -4.65
CA PRO A 112 7.96 -14.07 -3.66
C PRO A 112 9.29 -14.51 -4.30
N ASP A 113 9.24 -15.37 -5.32
CA ASP A 113 10.43 -15.86 -6.02
C ASP A 113 11.16 -14.73 -6.76
N ALA A 114 10.41 -13.82 -7.39
CA ALA A 114 10.99 -12.66 -8.05
C ALA A 114 11.65 -11.70 -7.04
N LEU A 115 11.11 -11.57 -5.82
CA LEU A 115 11.73 -10.79 -4.75
C LEU A 115 13.07 -11.40 -4.31
N LEU A 116 13.11 -12.71 -4.08
CA LEU A 116 14.35 -13.44 -3.75
C LEU A 116 15.40 -13.29 -4.85
N LYS A 117 14.98 -13.49 -6.10
CA LYS A 117 15.84 -13.32 -7.28
C LYS A 117 16.39 -11.90 -7.40
N ALA A 118 15.55 -10.88 -7.22
CA ALA A 118 15.96 -9.47 -7.28
C ALA A 118 16.94 -9.10 -6.16
N GLY A 119 16.76 -9.68 -4.96
CA GLY A 119 17.67 -9.50 -3.83
C GLY A 119 18.97 -10.31 -3.92
N ASN A 120 19.11 -11.20 -4.91
CA ASN A 120 20.17 -12.22 -4.98
C ASN A 120 20.27 -13.01 -3.66
N ARG A 121 19.11 -13.46 -3.15
CA ARG A 121 19.00 -14.22 -1.90
C ARG A 121 18.31 -15.55 -2.17
N CYS A 122 18.77 -16.59 -1.48
CA CYS A 122 18.07 -17.88 -1.45
C CYS A 122 16.99 -17.89 -0.37
N GLU A 123 17.19 -17.15 0.71
CA GLU A 123 16.26 -17.09 1.85
C GLU A 123 16.20 -15.67 2.42
N LEU A 124 14.99 -15.30 2.87
CA LEU A 124 14.68 -14.06 3.58
C LEU A 124 13.54 -14.35 4.55
N CYS A 125 13.41 -13.54 5.61
CA CYS A 125 12.18 -13.51 6.38
C CYS A 125 11.05 -12.98 5.48
N MET A 126 10.08 -13.85 5.17
CA MET A 126 8.94 -13.55 4.30
C MET A 126 7.62 -13.55 5.07
N ALA A 127 7.68 -13.46 6.40
CA ALA A 127 6.52 -13.65 7.27
C ALA A 127 5.39 -12.65 6.98
N CYS A 128 5.72 -11.39 6.68
CA CYS A 128 4.73 -10.37 6.32
C CYS A 128 3.88 -10.73 5.07
N PHE A 129 4.43 -11.58 4.20
CA PHE A 129 3.77 -12.01 2.96
C PHE A 129 3.16 -13.41 3.06
N THR A 130 3.80 -14.30 3.82
CA THR A 130 3.49 -15.75 3.86
C THR A 130 2.77 -16.20 5.12
N GLY A 131 2.90 -15.46 6.23
CA GLY A 131 2.44 -15.87 7.55
C GLY A 131 3.37 -16.88 8.24
N ASN A 132 4.45 -17.31 7.58
CA ASN A 132 5.42 -18.24 8.14
C ASN A 132 6.50 -17.47 8.91
N TYR A 133 6.34 -17.41 10.23
CA TYR A 133 7.28 -16.72 11.11
C TYR A 133 8.47 -17.64 11.46
N PRO A 134 9.72 -17.17 11.35
CA PRO A 134 10.91 -17.94 11.70
C PRO A 134 11.05 -18.23 13.21
N THR A 135 10.25 -17.58 14.06
CA THR A 135 10.23 -17.80 15.51
C THR A 135 8.82 -18.09 15.99
N SER A 136 8.70 -18.76 17.14
CA SER A 136 7.42 -18.85 17.85
C SER A 136 6.91 -17.45 18.21
N LEU A 137 5.62 -17.24 18.03
CA LEU A 137 4.94 -16.01 18.42
C LEU A 137 4.36 -16.16 19.83
N TYR A 138 4.45 -15.09 20.63
CA TYR A 138 3.84 -15.03 21.97
C TYR A 138 2.37 -14.60 21.94
N GLY A 139 1.79 -14.38 20.75
CA GLY A 139 0.41 -13.97 20.53
C GLY A 139 -0.06 -14.35 19.12
N THR A 140 -1.35 -14.13 18.84
CA THR A 140 -1.92 -14.42 17.52
C THR A 140 -1.69 -13.27 16.54
N ILE A 141 -1.76 -13.58 15.25
CA ILE A 141 -1.66 -12.58 14.17
C ILE A 141 -2.76 -11.54 14.29
N GLU A 142 -3.97 -11.97 14.66
CA GLU A 142 -5.16 -11.14 14.81
C GLU A 142 -5.04 -10.20 16.01
N GLU A 143 -4.29 -10.55 17.06
CA GLU A 143 -4.11 -9.70 18.23
C GLU A 143 -3.02 -8.63 18.06
N ALA A 144 -2.20 -8.76 17.01
CA ALA A 144 -1.09 -7.85 16.73
C ALA A 144 -1.56 -6.38 16.69
N ASN A 145 -0.86 -5.53 17.45
CA ASN A 145 -1.02 -4.08 17.46
C ASN A 145 -2.43 -3.57 17.89
N LYS A 146 -3.30 -4.45 18.41
CA LYS A 146 -4.63 -4.05 18.94
C LYS A 146 -4.57 -3.36 20.30
N LYS A 147 -3.58 -3.71 21.14
CA LYS A 147 -3.49 -3.27 22.54
C LYS A 147 -2.80 -1.92 22.75
N GLU A 148 -2.21 -1.33 21.69
CA GLU A 148 -1.45 -0.07 21.79
C GLU A 148 -2.25 1.21 21.44
N LYS A 149 -3.54 1.10 21.10
CA LYS A 149 -4.42 2.27 20.83
C LYS A 149 -5.26 2.65 22.06
N CYS A 150 -4.64 2.73 23.23
CA CYS A 150 -5.26 3.30 24.44
C CYS A 150 -4.96 4.80 24.54
#